data_AF-A0A0W1AKQ8-F1
#
_entry.id   AF-A0A0W1AKQ8-F1
#
_cell.length_a   1.000
_cell.length_b   1.000
_cell.length_c   1.000
_cell.angle_alpha   90.00
_cell.angle_beta   90.00
_cell.angle_gamma   90.00
#
_symmetry.space_group_name_H-M   'P 1'
#
loop_
_entity.id
_entity.type
_entity.pdbx_description
1 polymer ?
#
loop_
_entity_poly.entity_id
_entity_poly.type
_entity_poly.pdbx_seq_one_letter_code
_entity_poly.pdbx_strand_id
1 'polypeptide(L)' 'MNTLAIKFDDHAVDVSFTKTSLHFVLADGREISAPLEWFPRLRDASDAERKDWRFIGNGMGIH' A
#
# COMPACT_ATOMS: atom_id res chain seq x y z
N MET A 1 15.67 30.86 -2.51
CA MET A 1 15.49 29.39 -2.54
C MET A 1 14.12 29.09 -3.11
N ASN A 2 14.04 28.53 -4.32
CA ASN A 2 12.77 28.04 -4.87
C ASN A 2 12.75 26.53 -4.65
N THR A 3 12.02 26.07 -3.63
CA THR A 3 11.82 24.63 -3.41
C THR A 3 10.77 24.19 -4.42
N LEU A 4 11.19 23.47 -5.46
CA LEU A 4 10.24 22.78 -6.34
C LEU A 4 9.43 21.82 -5.48
N ALA A 5 8.14 22.10 -5.30
CA ALA A 5 7.22 21.15 -4.69
C ALA A 5 7.15 19.94 -5.61
N ILE A 6 7.90 18.89 -5.27
CA ILE A 6 7.77 17.59 -5.93
C ILE A 6 6.31 17.19 -5.74
N LYS A 7 5.56 17.13 -6.85
CA LYS A 7 4.22 16.56 -6.85
C LYS A 7 4.39 15.06 -6.71
N PHE A 8 4.37 14.59 -5.47
CA PHE A 8 4.34 13.17 -5.18
C PHE A 8 2.96 12.64 -5.58
N ASP A 9 2.92 11.77 -6.58
CA ASP A 9 1.73 10.98 -6.85
C ASP A 9 1.66 9.90 -5.75
N ASP A 10 0.74 10.11 -4.80
CA ASP A 10 0.55 9.23 -3.64
C ASP A 10 -0.31 8.00 -3.96
N HIS A 11 -0.70 7.80 -5.23
CA HIS A 11 -1.45 6.64 -5.61
C HIS A 11 -0.58 5.39 -5.53
N ALA A 12 -1.07 4.38 -4.82
CA ALA A 12 -0.51 3.05 -4.84
C ALA A 12 -0.78 2.40 -6.20
N VAL A 13 0.29 1.86 -6.81
CA VAL A 13 0.26 1.17 -8.11
C VAL A 13 0.46 -0.33 -7.97
N ASP A 14 1.12 -0.77 -6.89
CA ASP A 14 1.25 -2.18 -6.54
C ASP A 14 1.10 -2.37 -5.03
N VAL A 15 0.51 -3.51 -4.63
CA VAL A 15 0.41 -3.91 -3.23
C VAL A 15 0.79 -5.37 -3.10
N SER A 16 1.72 -5.61 -2.19
CA SER A 16 2.29 -6.92 -1.92
C SER A 16 2.24 -7.22 -0.43
N PHE A 17 1.85 -8.45 -0.10
CA PHE A 17 1.76 -8.92 1.28
C PHE A 17 2.81 -9.98 1.53
N THR A 18 3.53 -9.84 2.65
CA THR A 18 4.41 -10.88 3.19
C THR A 18 3.76 -11.52 4.40
N LYS A 19 4.44 -12.48 5.05
CA LYS A 19 3.92 -13.15 6.25
C LYS A 19 3.65 -12.18 7.40
N THR A 20 4.39 -11.08 7.49
CA THR A 20 4.37 -10.16 8.64
C THR A 20 4.15 -8.71 8.26
N SER A 21 4.31 -8.35 6.98
CA SER A 21 4.33 -6.96 6.53
C SER A 21 3.57 -6.77 5.23
N LEU A 22 2.94 -5.61 5.10
CA LEU A 22 2.29 -5.09 3.91
C LEU A 22 3.22 -4.08 3.24
N HIS A 23 3.34 -4.18 1.92
CA HIS A 23 4.15 -3.32 1.08
C HIS A 23 3.28 -2.66 0.03
N PHE A 24 3.45 -1.35 -0.13
CA PHE A 24 2.81 -0.53 -1.15
C PHE A 24 3.88 0.10 -2.03
N VAL A 25 3.74 -0.03 -3.34
CA VAL A 25 4.53 0.74 -4.30
C VAL A 25 3.68 1.89 -4.77
N LEU A 26 4.20 3.12 -4.66
CA LEU A 26 3.55 4.33 -5.15
C LEU A 26 3.97 4.63 -6.59
N ALA A 27 3.14 5.34 -7.33
CA ALA A 27 3.40 5.72 -8.73
C ALA A 27 4.70 6.52 -8.91
N ASP A 28 5.10 7.27 -7.89
CA ASP A 28 6.37 8.00 -7.83
C ASP A 28 7.60 7.10 -7.61
N GLY A 29 7.42 5.78 -7.51
CA GLY A 29 8.49 4.79 -7.32
C GLY A 29 8.93 4.60 -5.86
N ARG A 30 8.27 5.27 -4.92
CA ARG A 30 8.49 5.06 -3.48
C ARG A 30 7.81 3.77 -3.02
N GLU A 31 8.46 3.06 -2.11
CA GLU A 31 7.87 1.90 -1.44
C GLU A 31 7.57 2.25 0.03
N ILE A 32 6.38 1.88 0.50
CA ILE A 32 5.95 2.02 1.90
C ILE A 32 5.66 0.63 2.45
N SER A 33 6.33 0.28 3.55
CA SER A 33 6.08 -0.98 4.26
C SER A 33 5.53 -0.73 5.66
N ALA A 34 4.51 -1.50 6.06
CA ALA A 34 3.95 -1.47 7.41
C ALA A 34 3.69 -2.90 7.92
N PRO A 35 3.88 -3.17 9.23
CA PRO A 35 3.61 -4.50 9.78
C PRO A 35 2.10 -4.81 9.76
N LEU A 36 1.75 -6.05 9.39
CA LEU A 36 0.36 -6.53 9.38
C LEU A 36 -0.30 -6.48 10.75
N GLU A 37 0.49 -6.51 11.83
CA GLU A 37 -0.01 -6.39 13.20
C GLU A 37 -0.80 -5.10 13.45
N TRP A 38 -0.52 -4.03 12.69
CA TRP A 38 -1.28 -2.79 12.77
C TRP A 38 -2.66 -2.88 12.13
N PHE A 39 -2.88 -3.90 11.30
CA PHE A 39 -4.11 -4.12 10.54
C PHE A 39 -4.72 -5.47 10.93
N PRO A 40 -5.41 -5.57 12.09
CA PRO A 40 -5.88 -6.84 12.63
C PRO A 40 -6.76 -7.65 11.66
N ARG A 41 -7.52 -6.98 10.77
CA ARG A 41 -8.31 -7.64 9.71
C ARG A 41 -7.43 -8.29 8.65
N LEU A 42 -6.36 -7.61 8.20
CA LEU A 42 -5.41 -8.17 7.23
C LEU A 42 -4.51 -9.24 7.87
N ARG A 43 -4.16 -9.08 9.14
CA ARG A 43 -3.42 -10.09 9.92
C ARG A 43 -4.19 -11.40 10.03
N ASP A 44 -5.51 -11.34 10.26
CA ASP A 44 -6.35 -12.53 10.37
C ASP A 44 -6.80 -13.09 9.01
N ALA A 45 -6.74 -12.27 7.95
CA ALA A 45 -7.06 -12.70 6.59
C ALA A 45 -6.10 -13.77 6.07
N SER A 46 -6.65 -14.71 5.31
CA SER A 46 -5.89 -15.77 4.62
C SER A 46 -5.02 -15.21 3.50
N ASP A 47 -3.95 -15.90 3.10
CA ASP A 47 -3.13 -15.52 1.93
C ASP A 47 -3.95 -15.33 0.64
N ALA A 48 -5.06 -16.05 0.49
CA ALA A 48 -5.98 -15.89 -0.64
C ALA A 48 -6.74 -14.55 -0.56
N GLU A 49 -7.26 -14.19 0.61
CA GLU A 49 -7.98 -12.93 0.84
C GLU A 49 -7.04 -11.72 0.75
N ARG A 50 -5.79 -11.86 1.22
CA ARG A 50 -4.75 -10.83 1.05
C ARG A 50 -4.33 -10.63 -0.39
N LYS A 51 -4.62 -11.57 -1.29
CA LYS A 51 -4.40 -11.43 -2.75
C LYS A 51 -5.64 -10.95 -3.48
N ASP A 52 -6.81 -11.04 -2.86
CA ASP A 52 -8.10 -10.55 -3.37
C ASP A 52 -8.34 -9.12 -2.88
N TRP A 53 -7.40 -8.23 -3.18
CA TRP A 53 -7.53 -6.80 -2.87
C TRP A 53 -7.78 -6.02 -4.15
N ARG A 54 -8.38 -4.84 -4.00
CA ARG A 54 -8.52 -3.88 -5.10
C ARG A 54 -8.20 -2.47 -4.64
N PHE A 55 -7.69 -1.67 -5.57
CA PHE A 55 -7.55 -0.24 -5.33
C PHE A 55 -8.94 0.41 -5.18
N ILE A 56 -9.08 1.22 -4.15
CA ILE A 56 -10.24 2.08 -3.92
C ILE A 56 -9.80 3.54 -3.87
N GLY A 57 -10.74 4.45 -4.13
CA GLY A 57 -10.45 5.89 -4.10
C GLY A 57 -9.36 6.30 -5.09
N ASN A 58 -9.40 5.78 -6.32
CA ASN A 58 -8.43 6.13 -7.38
C ASN A 58 -6.95 5.83 -7.03
N GLY A 59 -6.69 4.75 -6.28
CA GLY A 59 -5.33 4.37 -5.86
C GLY A 59 -4.91 4.92 -4.49
N MET A 60 -5.78 5.65 -3.79
CA MET A 60 -5.52 6.15 -2.44
C MET A 60 -5.64 5.08 -1.35
N GLY A 61 -6.21 3.92 -1.63
CA GLY A 61 -6.32 2.84 -0.64
C GLY A 61 -6.61 1.48 -1.25
N ILE A 62 -6.64 0.47 -0.38
CA ILE A 62 -6.99 -0.92 -0.72
C ILE A 62 -8.22 -1.37 0.06
N HIS A 63 -9.04 -2.20 -0.57
CA HIS A 63 -10.16 -2.90 0.05
C HIS A 63 -10.07 -4.39 -0.21
#